data_AF-A0A929URF7-F1
#
_entry.id   AF-A0A929URF7-F1
#
_cell.length_a   1.000
_cell.length_b   1.000
_cell.length_c   1.000
_cell.angle_alpha   90.00
_cell.angle_beta   90.00
_cell.angle_gamma   90.00
#
_symmetry.space_group_name_H-M   'P 1'
#
loop_
_entity.id
_entity.type
_entity.pdbx_description
1 polymer ?
#
loop_
_entity_poly.entity_id
_entity_poly.type
_entity_poly.pdbx_seq_one_letter_code
_entity_poly.pdbx_strand_id
1 'polypeptide(L)'
;HLNLVEGKALSPLHKVSSLTDADGIFRPSFGKLLLVSCAPVLRGRFLRQIRTEFRHQIRRCKPYFEDPTFCQQIRLDSHVHFHMIPVVFDAMIQAAKLEDLHPSYIRIPKEPVFLYLKHLPCLEHVRPVNSLKVLILNLLALRARLRYGSTPLGAAPALFSGVMLSGYMSKKNVRAILPDFLALCKKKNQGLEMLFHPGAVCSEAELSQVTSADDKTFFTDAGRSEEAEALIALKK
;
A
#
# COMPACT_ATOMS: atom_id res chain seq x y z
N HIS A 1 3.86 6.75 -1.60
CA HIS A 1 2.48 6.49 -1.14
C HIS A 1 1.46 7.27 -1.97
N LEU A 2 1.02 6.69 -3.08
CA LEU A 2 -0.03 7.25 -3.93
C LEU A 2 -1.41 6.97 -3.32
N ASN A 3 -2.40 7.78 -3.63
CA ASN A 3 -3.70 7.69 -2.99
C ASN A 3 -4.84 7.77 -4.01
N LEU A 4 -5.90 7.01 -3.75
CA LEU A 4 -7.13 7.03 -4.54
C LEU A 4 -8.37 6.96 -3.65
N VAL A 5 -8.26 6.94 -2.32
CA VAL A 5 -9.39 6.62 -1.44
C VAL A 5 -9.70 7.73 -0.45
N GLU A 6 -8.74 8.62 -0.19
CA GLU A 6 -8.86 9.61 0.87
C GLU A 6 -8.64 11.04 0.38
N GLY A 7 -9.50 11.98 0.75
CA GLY A 7 -9.38 13.38 0.38
C GLY A 7 -9.70 13.67 -1.09
N LYS A 8 -9.25 14.84 -1.55
CA LYS A 8 -9.53 15.37 -2.89
C LYS A 8 -8.49 14.93 -3.91
N ALA A 9 -8.94 14.70 -5.14
CA ALA A 9 -8.03 14.51 -6.27
C ALA A 9 -7.22 15.77 -6.56
N LEU A 10 -5.97 15.59 -7.02
CA LEU A 10 -5.12 16.70 -7.48
C LEU A 10 -5.40 17.09 -8.94
N SER A 11 -5.98 16.17 -9.72
CA SER A 11 -6.31 16.42 -11.11
C SER A 11 -7.58 17.26 -11.28
N PRO A 12 -7.73 17.99 -12.40
CA PRO A 12 -8.99 18.62 -12.76
C PRO A 12 -10.13 17.59 -12.81
N LEU A 13 -11.27 17.90 -12.18
CA LEU A 13 -12.38 16.96 -11.97
C LEU A 13 -12.87 16.28 -13.26
N HIS A 14 -12.97 17.02 -14.35
CA HIS A 14 -13.39 16.47 -15.65
C HIS A 14 -12.45 15.37 -16.18
N LYS A 15 -11.19 15.32 -15.73
CA LYS A 15 -10.21 14.30 -16.11
C LYS A 15 -10.26 13.06 -15.21
N VAL A 16 -10.91 13.13 -14.05
CA VAL A 16 -10.95 12.06 -13.04
C VAL A 16 -12.36 11.77 -12.53
N SER A 17 -13.38 12.13 -13.31
CA SER A 17 -14.80 12.03 -12.95
C SER A 17 -15.32 10.63 -12.60
N SER A 18 -14.59 9.56 -12.94
CA SER A 18 -14.94 8.19 -12.53
C SER A 18 -14.33 7.79 -11.18
N LEU A 19 -13.43 8.61 -10.64
CA LEU A 19 -12.69 8.39 -9.39
C LEU A 19 -13.23 9.23 -8.24
N THR A 20 -13.89 10.35 -8.52
CA THR A 20 -14.35 11.29 -7.49
C THR A 20 -15.86 11.53 -7.53
N ASP A 21 -16.41 12.08 -6.46
CA ASP A 21 -17.72 12.72 -6.47
C ASP A 21 -17.65 14.17 -7.01
N ALA A 22 -18.77 14.90 -6.91
CA ALA A 22 -18.92 16.27 -7.39
C ALA A 22 -18.00 17.27 -6.68
N ASP A 23 -17.64 16.99 -5.42
CA ASP A 23 -16.74 17.81 -4.60
C ASP A 23 -15.25 17.47 -4.83
N GLY A 24 -14.99 16.51 -5.72
CA GLY A 24 -13.65 16.02 -6.03
C GLY A 24 -13.09 15.04 -5.01
N ILE A 25 -13.91 14.55 -4.07
CA ILE A 25 -13.52 13.58 -3.06
C ILE A 25 -13.48 12.20 -3.70
N PHE A 26 -12.44 11.43 -3.40
CA PHE A 26 -12.31 10.08 -3.92
C PHE A 26 -13.46 9.16 -3.48
N ARG A 27 -14.03 8.43 -4.44
CA ARG A 27 -15.07 7.39 -4.22
C ARG A 27 -14.81 6.06 -4.96
N PRO A 28 -13.57 5.59 -5.20
CA PRO A 28 -13.38 4.23 -5.70
C PRO A 28 -13.43 3.22 -4.55
N SER A 29 -13.98 2.04 -4.83
CA SER A 29 -13.85 0.89 -3.96
C SER A 29 -12.89 -0.13 -4.57
N PHE A 30 -12.21 -0.91 -3.73
CA PHE A 30 -11.28 -1.95 -4.16
C PHE A 30 -11.96 -2.94 -5.12
N GLY A 31 -13.15 -3.44 -4.72
CA GLY A 31 -13.94 -4.36 -5.54
C GLY A 31 -14.37 -3.77 -6.88
N LYS A 32 -14.80 -2.50 -6.92
CA LYS A 32 -15.18 -1.81 -8.18
C LYS A 32 -14.00 -1.73 -9.14
N LEU A 33 -12.83 -1.31 -8.67
CA LEU A 33 -11.63 -1.23 -9.51
C LEU A 33 -11.13 -2.60 -9.96
N LEU A 34 -11.33 -3.64 -9.14
CA LEU A 34 -11.04 -5.02 -9.52
C LEU A 34 -11.98 -5.50 -10.64
N LEU A 35 -13.29 -5.27 -10.53
CA LEU A 35 -14.26 -5.62 -11.57
C LEU A 35 -13.99 -4.86 -12.88
N VAL A 36 -13.72 -3.56 -12.78
CA VAL A 36 -13.35 -2.73 -13.93
C VAL A 36 -12.09 -3.24 -14.63
N SER A 37 -11.15 -3.85 -13.89
CA SER A 37 -9.93 -4.42 -14.47
C SER A 37 -10.20 -5.56 -15.47
N CYS A 38 -11.38 -6.18 -15.41
CA CYS A 38 -11.79 -7.28 -16.29
C CYS A 38 -12.62 -6.80 -17.50
N ALA A 39 -13.11 -5.56 -17.52
CA ALA A 39 -13.97 -5.03 -18.58
C ALA A 39 -13.16 -4.08 -19.50
N PRO A 40 -12.84 -4.45 -20.76
CA PRO A 40 -11.86 -3.72 -21.58
C PRO A 40 -12.13 -2.21 -21.75
N VAL A 41 -13.39 -1.84 -22.03
CA VAL A 41 -13.79 -0.44 -22.24
C VAL A 41 -13.67 0.37 -20.95
N LEU A 42 -14.23 -0.15 -19.85
CA LEU A 42 -14.15 0.50 -18.54
C LEU A 42 -12.70 0.57 -18.05
N ARG A 43 -11.94 -0.50 -18.22
CA ARG A 43 -10.52 -0.57 -17.89
C ARG A 43 -9.75 0.56 -18.58
N GLY A 44 -9.96 0.75 -19.88
CA GLY A 44 -9.31 1.83 -20.64
C GLY A 44 -9.63 3.22 -20.09
N ARG A 45 -10.90 3.47 -19.72
CA ARG A 45 -11.32 4.73 -19.09
C ARG A 45 -10.63 4.94 -17.74
N PHE A 46 -10.74 3.99 -16.82
CA PHE A 46 -10.17 4.10 -15.47
C PHE A 46 -8.64 4.18 -15.51
N LEU A 47 -7.97 3.40 -16.35
CA LEU A 47 -6.52 3.47 -16.55
C LEU A 47 -6.06 4.90 -16.87
N ARG A 48 -6.75 5.59 -17.80
CA ARG A 48 -6.41 6.97 -18.18
C ARG A 48 -6.59 7.95 -17.03
N GLN A 49 -7.69 7.82 -16.29
CA GLN A 49 -7.99 8.72 -15.17
C GLN A 49 -7.03 8.49 -14.00
N ILE A 50 -6.81 7.24 -13.58
CA ILE A 50 -5.89 6.89 -12.50
C ILE A 50 -4.47 7.32 -12.85
N ARG A 51 -4.02 7.07 -14.07
CA ARG A 51 -2.71 7.53 -14.54
C ARG A 51 -2.61 9.05 -14.48
N THR A 52 -3.66 9.76 -14.88
CA THR A 52 -3.68 11.24 -14.81
C THR A 52 -3.53 11.71 -13.37
N GLU A 53 -4.24 11.08 -12.44
CA GLU A 53 -4.15 11.41 -11.01
C GLU A 53 -2.78 11.10 -10.41
N PHE A 54 -2.26 9.90 -10.66
CA PHE A 54 -0.94 9.52 -10.18
C PHE A 54 0.17 10.40 -10.74
N ARG A 55 0.05 10.91 -11.96
CA ARG A 55 1.00 11.90 -12.48
C ARG A 55 0.96 13.20 -11.67
N HIS A 56 -0.21 13.72 -11.33
CA HIS A 56 -0.32 14.93 -10.52
C HIS A 56 0.23 14.71 -9.10
N GLN A 57 -0.03 13.55 -8.48
CA GLN A 57 0.54 13.21 -7.18
C GLN A 57 2.06 13.08 -7.22
N ILE A 58 2.61 12.34 -8.20
CA ILE A 58 4.06 12.24 -8.39
C ILE A 58 4.67 13.63 -8.57
N ARG A 59 4.12 14.46 -9.46
CA ARG A 59 4.61 15.83 -9.70
C ARG A 59 4.57 16.70 -8.45
N ARG A 60 3.52 16.59 -7.65
CA ARG A 60 3.40 17.33 -6.39
C ARG A 60 4.50 16.94 -5.41
N CYS A 61 4.91 15.67 -5.42
CA CYS A 61 5.96 15.16 -4.54
C CYS A 61 7.38 15.35 -5.09
N LYS A 62 7.56 15.50 -6.41
CA LYS A 62 8.87 15.62 -7.07
C LYS A 62 9.84 16.62 -6.42
N PRO A 63 9.42 17.85 -6.05
CA PRO A 63 10.34 18.82 -5.44
C PRO A 63 10.96 18.34 -4.13
N TYR A 64 10.30 17.44 -3.40
CA TYR A 64 10.85 16.86 -2.15
C TYR A 64 11.89 15.76 -2.40
N PHE A 65 12.11 15.38 -3.66
CA PHE A 65 13.06 14.34 -4.06
C PHE A 65 14.31 14.90 -4.74
N GLU A 66 14.43 16.22 -4.90
CA GLU A 66 15.54 16.85 -5.60
C GLU A 66 16.87 16.75 -4.85
N ASP A 67 16.86 16.36 -3.58
CA ASP A 67 18.06 15.96 -2.87
C ASP A 67 18.61 14.63 -3.45
N PRO A 68 19.82 14.65 -4.07
CA PRO A 68 20.42 13.48 -4.70
C PRO A 68 20.58 12.28 -3.76
N THR A 69 20.68 12.51 -2.45
CA THR A 69 20.78 11.43 -1.44
C THR A 69 19.46 10.67 -1.25
N PHE A 70 18.31 11.34 -1.47
CA PHE A 70 16.98 10.73 -1.38
C PHE A 70 16.50 10.14 -2.71
N CYS A 71 16.94 10.70 -3.84
CA CYS A 71 16.48 10.30 -5.17
C CYS A 71 16.67 8.79 -5.46
N GLN A 72 17.74 8.18 -4.95
CA GLN A 72 18.03 6.76 -5.16
C GLN A 72 17.19 5.79 -4.30
N GLN A 73 16.42 6.30 -3.34
CA GLN A 73 15.70 5.48 -2.35
C GLN A 73 14.18 5.53 -2.51
N ILE A 74 13.66 6.21 -3.53
CA ILE A 74 12.21 6.33 -3.73
C ILE A 74 11.59 4.96 -3.95
N ARG A 75 10.50 4.68 -3.23
CA ARG A 75 9.69 3.47 -3.36
C ARG A 75 8.26 3.88 -3.70
N LEU A 76 7.61 3.09 -4.54
CA LEU A 76 6.20 3.32 -4.87
C LEU A 76 5.30 2.29 -4.20
N ASP A 77 4.21 2.78 -3.64
CA ASP A 77 3.11 2.02 -3.09
C ASP A 77 1.85 2.89 -3.14
N SER A 78 0.75 2.39 -2.60
CA SER A 78 -0.47 3.19 -2.46
C SER A 78 -1.22 2.88 -1.18
N HIS A 79 -2.06 3.84 -0.79
CA HIS A 79 -3.02 3.69 0.30
C HIS A 79 -3.89 2.45 0.11
N VAL A 80 -4.10 1.72 1.20
CA VAL A 80 -4.84 0.44 1.29
C VAL A 80 -4.46 -0.57 0.20
N HIS A 81 -3.21 -0.54 -0.27
CA HIS A 81 -2.67 -1.44 -1.32
C HIS A 81 -3.43 -1.44 -2.66
N PHE A 82 -4.17 -0.37 -2.98
CA PHE A 82 -4.92 -0.23 -4.24
C PHE A 82 -4.04 -0.45 -5.50
N HIS A 83 -2.75 -0.14 -5.42
CA HIS A 83 -1.78 -0.37 -6.48
C HIS A 83 -1.78 -1.80 -6.96
N MET A 84 -2.04 -2.81 -6.11
CA MET A 84 -2.07 -4.20 -6.53
C MET A 84 -3.22 -4.56 -7.47
N ILE A 85 -4.27 -3.72 -7.55
CA ILE A 85 -5.38 -3.92 -8.47
C ILE A 85 -4.86 -3.73 -9.91
N PRO A 86 -5.18 -4.63 -10.87
CA PRO A 86 -4.51 -4.63 -12.17
C PRO A 86 -4.55 -3.30 -12.94
N VAL A 87 -5.72 -2.65 -13.02
CA VAL A 87 -5.85 -1.36 -13.72
C VAL A 87 -5.05 -0.25 -13.02
N VAL A 88 -4.90 -0.33 -11.69
CA VAL A 88 -4.18 0.65 -10.88
C VAL A 88 -2.68 0.42 -10.99
N PHE A 89 -2.21 -0.83 -10.92
CA PHE A 89 -0.80 -1.20 -11.08
C PHE A 89 -0.26 -0.73 -12.43
N ASP A 90 -1.02 -1.01 -13.50
CA ASP A 90 -0.67 -0.62 -14.85
C ASP A 90 -0.64 0.92 -15.00
N ALA A 91 -1.57 1.62 -14.35
CA ALA A 91 -1.60 3.08 -14.34
C ALA A 91 -0.43 3.68 -13.55
N MET A 92 -0.04 3.07 -12.43
CA MET A 92 1.11 3.48 -11.61
C MET A 92 2.42 3.37 -12.38
N ILE A 93 2.67 2.24 -13.04
CA ILE A 93 3.86 2.07 -13.88
C ILE A 93 3.88 3.11 -15.01
N GLN A 94 2.75 3.33 -15.68
CA GLN A 94 2.67 4.35 -16.74
C GLN A 94 2.89 5.76 -16.22
N ALA A 95 2.34 6.10 -15.05
CA ALA A 95 2.52 7.40 -14.44
C ALA A 95 3.98 7.62 -14.05
N ALA A 96 4.62 6.65 -13.40
CA ALA A 96 6.04 6.72 -13.06
C ALA A 96 6.91 6.96 -14.31
N LYS A 97 6.70 6.17 -15.38
CA LYS A 97 7.42 6.34 -16.64
C LYS A 97 7.20 7.71 -17.29
N LEU A 98 5.96 8.20 -17.33
CA LEU A 98 5.64 9.51 -17.92
C LEU A 98 6.18 10.69 -17.12
N GLU A 99 6.47 10.46 -15.85
CA GLU A 99 7.06 11.43 -14.95
C GLU A 99 8.57 11.21 -14.75
N ASP A 100 9.20 10.34 -15.55
CA ASP A 100 10.63 10.02 -15.44
C ASP A 100 11.06 9.60 -14.02
N LEU A 101 10.13 9.00 -13.28
CA LEU A 101 10.38 8.53 -11.92
C LEU A 101 10.93 7.11 -11.98
N HIS A 102 12.11 6.93 -11.40
CA HIS A 102 12.82 5.65 -11.33
C HIS A 102 12.81 5.12 -9.89
N PRO A 103 11.71 4.50 -9.43
CA PRO A 103 11.66 3.97 -8.08
C PRO A 103 12.62 2.78 -7.92
N SER A 104 13.27 2.69 -6.77
CA SER A 104 14.10 1.54 -6.38
C SER A 104 13.32 0.22 -6.45
N TYR A 105 12.05 0.23 -6.01
CA TYR A 105 11.08 -0.82 -6.25
C TYR A 105 9.63 -0.34 -6.06
N ILE A 106 8.68 -1.13 -6.58
CA ILE A 106 7.25 -1.00 -6.28
C ILE A 106 6.91 -2.05 -5.22
N ARG A 107 6.32 -1.62 -4.11
CA ARG A 107 5.90 -2.51 -3.02
C ARG A 107 5.00 -3.61 -3.58
N ILE A 108 5.30 -4.85 -3.18
CA ILE A 108 4.46 -6.01 -3.44
C ILE A 108 4.12 -6.61 -2.08
N PRO A 109 2.90 -6.39 -1.54
CA PRO A 109 2.48 -6.87 -0.23
C PRO A 109 2.14 -8.37 -0.27
N LYS A 110 3.09 -9.18 -0.75
CA LYS A 110 3.00 -10.64 -0.78
C LYS A 110 3.55 -11.19 0.53
N GLU A 111 2.70 -11.90 1.26
CA GLU A 111 3.05 -12.43 2.58
C GLU A 111 3.16 -13.96 2.58
N PRO A 112 4.22 -14.52 3.18
CA PRO A 112 4.36 -15.95 3.38
C PRO A 112 3.42 -16.43 4.50
N VAL A 113 2.18 -16.78 4.15
CA VAL A 113 1.13 -17.20 5.11
C VAL A 113 1.60 -18.28 6.08
N PHE A 114 2.44 -19.22 5.64
CA PHE A 114 2.97 -20.29 6.47
C PHE A 114 3.76 -19.80 7.70
N LEU A 115 4.40 -18.62 7.63
CA LEU A 115 5.09 -18.04 8.78
C LEU A 115 4.11 -17.61 9.86
N TYR A 116 2.96 -17.06 9.49
CA TYR A 116 1.92 -16.70 10.45
C TYR A 116 1.24 -17.94 11.03
N LEU A 117 0.97 -18.97 10.21
CA LEU A 117 0.38 -20.22 10.69
C LEU A 117 1.26 -20.93 11.73
N LYS A 118 2.58 -20.91 11.55
CA LYS A 118 3.55 -21.46 12.52
C LYS A 118 3.43 -20.81 13.89
N HIS A 119 3.12 -19.51 13.94
CA HIS A 119 3.01 -18.72 15.18
C HIS A 119 1.57 -18.48 15.63
N LEU A 120 0.57 -19.02 14.93
CA LEU A 120 -0.83 -18.70 15.19
C LEU A 120 -1.27 -18.84 16.66
N PRO A 121 -0.80 -19.85 17.45
CA PRO A 121 -1.16 -19.97 18.86
C PRO A 121 -0.66 -18.82 19.75
N CYS A 122 0.38 -18.08 19.35
CA CYS A 122 0.94 -16.98 20.12
C CYS A 122 0.61 -15.60 19.54
N LEU A 123 -0.03 -15.54 18.36
CA LEU A 123 -0.48 -14.29 17.76
C LEU A 123 -1.78 -13.81 18.40
N GLU A 124 -1.83 -12.51 18.66
CA GLU A 124 -2.99 -11.83 19.24
C GLU A 124 -3.77 -11.07 18.17
N HIS A 125 -5.09 -11.02 18.35
CA HIS A 125 -6.01 -10.21 17.54
C HIS A 125 -5.91 -10.43 16.02
N VAL A 126 -5.62 -11.67 15.59
CA VAL A 126 -5.64 -12.05 14.17
C VAL A 126 -7.07 -12.01 13.64
N ARG A 127 -7.36 -11.05 12.76
CA ARG A 127 -8.70 -10.86 12.20
C ARG A 127 -8.88 -11.71 10.93
N PRO A 128 -9.95 -12.52 10.79
CA PRO A 128 -10.17 -13.35 9.59
C PRO A 128 -10.19 -12.56 8.27
N VAL A 129 -10.67 -11.31 8.32
CA VAL A 129 -10.65 -10.40 7.16
C VAL A 129 -9.22 -10.13 6.64
N ASN A 130 -8.21 -10.15 7.51
CA ASN A 130 -6.82 -9.95 7.11
C ASN A 130 -6.28 -11.16 6.33
N SER A 131 -6.68 -12.38 6.70
CA SER A 131 -6.36 -13.59 5.93
C SER A 131 -6.93 -13.52 4.51
N LEU A 132 -8.15 -13.02 4.35
CA LEU A 132 -8.77 -12.78 3.05
C LEU A 132 -8.00 -11.71 2.25
N LYS A 133 -7.62 -10.60 2.89
CA LYS A 133 -6.79 -9.56 2.26
C LYS A 133 -5.48 -10.14 1.76
N VAL A 134 -4.76 -10.91 2.58
CA VAL A 134 -3.49 -11.55 2.21
C VAL A 134 -3.66 -12.52 1.05
N LEU A 135 -4.73 -13.32 1.04
CA LEU A 135 -5.02 -14.21 -0.09
C LEU A 135 -5.18 -13.42 -1.39
N ILE A 136 -6.01 -12.38 -1.39
CA ILE A 136 -6.25 -11.53 -2.56
C ILE A 136 -4.94 -10.86 -3.02
N LEU A 137 -4.16 -10.29 -2.11
CA LEU A 137 -2.90 -9.62 -2.45
C LEU A 137 -1.85 -10.61 -2.97
N ASN A 138 -1.79 -11.83 -2.43
CA ASN A 138 -0.90 -12.87 -2.92
C ASN A 138 -1.23 -13.31 -4.36
N LEU A 139 -2.52 -13.41 -4.70
CA LEU A 139 -2.98 -13.69 -6.07
C LEU A 139 -2.66 -12.54 -7.02
N LEU A 140 -2.89 -11.29 -6.60
CA LEU A 140 -2.55 -10.10 -7.38
C LEU A 140 -1.02 -9.95 -7.56
N ALA A 141 -0.22 -10.33 -6.56
CA ALA A 141 1.24 -10.36 -6.64
C ALA A 141 1.73 -11.40 -7.65
N LEU A 142 1.10 -12.59 -7.69
CA LEU A 142 1.40 -13.58 -8.72
C LEU A 142 1.11 -13.03 -10.11
N ARG A 143 -0.06 -12.41 -10.30
CA ARG A 143 -0.42 -11.76 -11.57
C ARG A 143 0.59 -10.68 -11.96
N ALA A 144 0.95 -9.78 -11.05
CA ALA A 144 1.90 -8.71 -11.31
C ALA A 144 3.24 -9.30 -11.78
N ARG A 145 3.75 -10.32 -11.08
CA ARG A 145 4.97 -11.04 -11.46
C ARG A 145 4.87 -11.71 -12.83
N LEU A 146 3.76 -12.37 -13.15
CA LEU A 146 3.57 -13.03 -14.46
C LEU A 146 3.53 -12.02 -15.61
N ARG A 147 2.91 -10.86 -15.40
CA ARG A 147 2.76 -9.83 -16.44
C ARG A 147 4.04 -9.02 -16.67
N TYR A 148 4.82 -8.80 -15.61
CA TYR A 148 5.85 -7.79 -15.60
C TYR A 148 7.27 -8.31 -15.30
N GLY A 149 7.40 -9.56 -14.85
CA GLY A 149 8.68 -10.09 -14.39
C GLY A 149 9.26 -9.28 -13.24
N SER A 150 10.58 -9.12 -13.20
CA SER A 150 11.29 -8.26 -12.24
C SER A 150 11.38 -6.80 -12.70
N THR A 151 11.23 -6.52 -14.00
CA THR A 151 11.66 -5.24 -14.61
C THR A 151 11.00 -4.00 -14.02
N PRO A 152 9.66 -3.90 -13.86
CA PRO A 152 9.04 -2.72 -13.25
C PRO A 152 8.77 -2.91 -11.75
N LEU A 153 9.15 -4.07 -11.19
CA LEU A 153 9.05 -4.32 -9.75
C LEU A 153 10.26 -3.77 -9.00
N GLY A 154 11.31 -3.35 -9.70
CA GLY A 154 12.55 -2.82 -9.13
C GLY A 154 13.64 -3.86 -8.94
N ALA A 155 14.85 -3.39 -8.69
CA ALA A 155 16.04 -4.22 -8.58
C ALA A 155 16.12 -5.01 -7.25
N ALA A 156 15.45 -4.52 -6.20
CA ALA A 156 15.55 -5.07 -4.84
C ALA A 156 14.18 -5.27 -4.17
N PRO A 157 13.35 -6.23 -4.62
CA PRO A 157 12.07 -6.51 -3.97
C PRO A 157 12.30 -7.11 -2.58
N ALA A 158 11.74 -6.46 -1.57
CA ALA A 158 11.74 -6.94 -0.19
C ALA A 158 10.65 -8.01 0.04
N LEU A 159 10.91 -8.94 0.96
CA LEU A 159 9.85 -9.74 1.56
C LEU A 159 8.94 -8.82 2.38
N PHE A 160 7.63 -8.97 2.26
CA PHE A 160 6.67 -8.10 2.94
C PHE A 160 6.04 -8.79 4.16
N SER A 161 5.73 -8.02 5.20
CA SER A 161 4.98 -8.45 6.40
C SER A 161 4.11 -7.30 6.92
N GLY A 162 2.86 -7.58 7.31
CA GLY A 162 2.07 -6.67 8.14
C GLY A 162 0.57 -6.59 7.81
N VAL A 163 0.13 -7.01 6.62
CA VAL A 163 -1.29 -7.11 6.25
C VAL A 163 -2.00 -8.15 7.10
N MET A 164 -1.42 -9.34 7.32
CA MET A 164 -2.03 -10.38 8.15
C MET A 164 -2.37 -9.86 9.56
N LEU A 165 -1.49 -9.04 10.11
CA LEU A 165 -1.60 -8.44 11.44
C LEU A 165 -2.05 -6.97 11.39
N SER A 166 -2.61 -6.53 10.26
CA SER A 166 -3.02 -5.15 10.07
C SER A 166 -4.03 -4.75 11.14
N GLY A 167 -3.78 -3.63 11.80
CA GLY A 167 -4.57 -3.18 12.94
C GLY A 167 -3.94 -3.53 14.30
N TYR A 168 -2.97 -4.46 14.33
CA TYR A 168 -2.42 -5.00 15.58
C TYR A 168 -0.99 -5.57 15.42
N MET A 169 -0.08 -4.75 14.88
CA MET A 169 1.37 -5.07 14.85
C MET A 169 2.02 -4.83 16.23
N SER A 170 1.51 -5.53 17.27
CA SER A 170 1.99 -5.42 18.65
C SER A 170 3.40 -5.97 18.83
N LYS A 171 4.06 -5.55 19.91
CA LYS A 171 5.41 -6.02 20.28
C LYS A 171 5.49 -7.54 20.39
N LYS A 172 4.46 -8.19 20.94
CA LYS A 172 4.39 -9.66 21.06
C LYS A 172 4.30 -10.33 19.70
N ASN A 173 3.36 -9.88 18.86
CA ASN A 173 3.17 -10.42 17.51
C ASN A 173 4.44 -10.29 16.65
N VAL A 174 5.04 -9.10 16.66
CA VAL A 174 6.26 -8.81 15.91
C VAL A 174 7.41 -9.70 16.38
N ARG A 175 7.62 -9.85 17.70
CA ARG A 175 8.67 -10.72 18.25
C ARG A 175 8.50 -12.18 17.88
N ALA A 176 7.26 -12.66 17.78
CA ALA A 176 6.98 -14.04 17.37
C ALA A 176 7.42 -14.28 15.91
N ILE A 177 7.01 -13.39 14.98
CA ILE A 177 7.22 -13.65 13.54
C ILE A 177 8.58 -13.18 13.01
N LEU A 178 9.15 -12.12 13.56
CA LEU A 178 10.31 -11.43 13.00
C LEU A 178 11.52 -12.36 12.80
N PRO A 179 11.91 -13.23 13.75
CA PRO A 179 13.06 -14.12 13.56
C PRO A 179 12.94 -15.02 12.33
N ASP A 180 11.75 -15.58 12.08
CA ASP A 180 11.53 -16.45 10.91
C ASP A 180 11.48 -15.66 9.60
N PHE A 181 10.93 -14.43 9.63
CA PHE A 181 10.99 -13.53 8.49
C PHE A 181 12.44 -13.17 8.13
N LEU A 182 13.28 -12.86 9.13
CA LEU A 182 14.70 -12.58 8.92
C LEU A 182 15.46 -13.81 8.39
N ALA A 183 15.18 -15.00 8.93
CA ALA A 183 15.75 -16.25 8.43
C ALA A 183 15.37 -16.50 6.96
N LEU A 184 14.11 -16.25 6.60
CA LEU A 184 13.63 -16.37 5.21
C LEU A 184 14.27 -15.33 4.29
N CYS A 185 14.44 -14.09 4.76
CA CYS A 185 15.13 -13.03 4.04
C CYS A 185 16.57 -13.41 3.73
N LYS A 186 17.32 -13.94 4.72
CA LYS A 186 18.68 -14.45 4.54
C LYS A 186 18.74 -15.58 3.52
N LYS A 187 17.81 -16.54 3.59
CA LYS A 187 17.73 -17.66 2.63
C LYS A 187 17.45 -17.19 1.19
N LYS A 188 16.65 -16.12 1.03
CA LYS A 188 16.26 -15.60 -0.28
C LYS A 188 17.16 -14.49 -0.81
N ASN A 189 18.13 -14.03 -0.02
CA ASN A 189 18.92 -12.84 -0.29
C ASN A 189 18.05 -11.61 -0.62
N GLN A 190 17.03 -11.35 0.22
CA GLN A 190 16.09 -10.24 0.07
C GLN A 190 16.06 -9.40 1.35
N GLY A 191 15.74 -8.11 1.24
CA GLY A 191 15.41 -7.27 2.40
C GLY A 191 14.04 -7.62 2.99
N LEU A 192 13.75 -7.08 4.18
CA LEU A 192 12.42 -7.16 4.82
C LEU A 192 11.77 -5.77 4.79
N GLU A 193 10.53 -5.71 4.34
CA GLU A 193 9.65 -4.56 4.49
C GLU A 193 8.50 -4.93 5.42
N MET A 194 8.47 -4.32 6.60
CA MET A 194 7.45 -4.58 7.61
C MET A 194 6.58 -3.34 7.78
N LEU A 195 5.27 -3.50 7.55
CA LEU A 195 4.29 -2.43 7.59
C LEU A 195 3.80 -2.19 9.01
N PHE A 196 3.90 -0.94 9.43
CA PHE A 196 3.26 -0.39 10.63
C PHE A 196 2.50 0.86 10.21
N HIS A 197 1.49 1.24 11.00
CA HIS A 197 0.89 2.57 10.96
C HIS A 197 0.93 3.14 12.37
N PRO A 198 2.12 3.55 12.85
CA PRO A 198 2.26 4.17 14.15
C PRO A 198 1.62 5.56 14.10
N GLY A 199 0.87 5.91 15.15
CA GLY A 199 0.28 7.24 15.29
C GLY A 199 -1.24 7.27 15.12
N ALA A 200 -1.85 8.18 15.86
CA ALA A 200 -3.28 8.42 15.89
C ALA A 200 -3.57 9.89 15.55
N VAL A 201 -4.74 10.15 14.97
CA VAL A 201 -5.24 11.51 14.81
C VAL A 201 -6.00 11.88 16.07
N CYS A 202 -5.38 12.70 16.93
CA CYS A 202 -5.95 13.06 18.23
C CYS A 202 -6.77 14.37 18.19
N SER A 203 -6.61 15.17 17.13
CA SER A 203 -7.31 16.45 16.96
C SER A 203 -8.65 16.25 16.24
N GLU A 204 -9.73 16.75 16.84
CA GLU A 204 -11.04 16.77 16.18
C GLU A 204 -11.03 17.56 14.87
N ALA A 205 -10.26 18.65 14.82
CA ALA A 205 -10.12 19.48 13.61
C ALA A 205 -9.43 18.72 12.47
N GLU A 206 -8.45 17.87 12.77
CA GLU A 206 -7.80 17.02 11.77
C GLU A 206 -8.70 15.85 11.36
N LEU A 207 -9.38 15.22 12.32
CA LEU A 207 -10.31 14.13 12.04
C LEU A 207 -11.51 14.58 11.19
N SER A 208 -11.93 15.84 11.33
CA SER A 208 -12.99 16.44 10.52
C SER A 208 -12.63 16.53 9.03
N GLN A 209 -11.34 16.60 8.70
CA GLN A 209 -10.83 16.68 7.32
C GLN A 209 -10.72 15.30 6.66
N VAL A 210 -10.74 14.23 7.45
CA VAL A 210 -10.71 12.86 6.95
C VAL A 210 -12.04 12.58 6.25
N THR A 211 -12.01 12.00 5.06
CA THR A 211 -13.18 11.81 4.20
C THR A 211 -13.67 10.37 4.20
N SER A 212 -12.77 9.42 4.44
CA SER A 212 -13.02 7.99 4.55
C SER A 212 -13.41 7.64 5.98
N ALA A 213 -14.59 7.04 6.14
CA ALA A 213 -15.06 6.57 7.44
C ALA A 213 -14.17 5.44 8.00
N ASP A 214 -13.65 4.58 7.11
CA ASP A 214 -12.72 3.51 7.48
C ASP A 214 -11.42 4.11 8.04
N ASP A 215 -10.90 5.16 7.39
CA ASP A 215 -9.67 5.82 7.84
C ASP A 215 -9.89 6.57 9.16
N LYS A 216 -11.06 7.21 9.37
CA LYS A 216 -11.40 7.82 10.67
C LYS A 216 -11.30 6.81 11.80
N THR A 217 -11.96 5.66 11.62
CA THR A 217 -11.97 4.58 12.61
C THR A 217 -10.55 4.07 12.85
N PHE A 218 -9.79 3.89 11.77
CA PHE A 218 -8.42 3.38 11.82
C PHE A 218 -7.45 4.35 12.52
N PHE A 219 -7.57 5.65 12.27
CA PHE A 219 -6.71 6.67 12.88
C PHE A 219 -6.99 6.90 14.37
N THR A 220 -8.17 6.54 14.86
CA THR A 220 -8.52 6.63 16.29
C THR A 220 -8.38 5.29 17.03
N ASP A 221 -7.97 4.21 16.35
CA ASP A 221 -7.88 2.88 16.94
C ASP A 221 -6.74 2.82 17.97
N ALA A 222 -7.02 2.30 19.17
CA ALA A 222 -6.02 2.20 20.24
C ALA A 222 -4.80 1.33 19.84
N GLY A 223 -4.95 0.42 18.88
CA GLY A 223 -3.87 -0.38 18.31
C GLY A 223 -2.80 0.45 17.61
N ARG A 224 -3.07 1.72 17.25
CA ARG A 224 -2.03 2.62 16.69
C ARG A 224 -0.89 2.87 17.67
N SER A 225 -1.21 2.99 18.97
CA SER A 225 -0.21 3.18 20.04
C SER A 225 0.62 1.92 20.25
N GLU A 226 -0.02 0.74 20.24
CA GLU A 226 0.66 -0.56 20.30
C GLU A 226 1.67 -0.75 19.16
N GLU A 227 1.31 -0.33 17.95
CA GLU A 227 2.21 -0.37 16.79
C GLU A 227 3.39 0.60 16.94
N ALA A 228 3.16 1.79 17.51
CA ALA A 228 4.22 2.74 17.80
C ALA A 228 5.21 2.19 18.86
N GLU A 229 4.70 1.60 19.94
CA GLU A 229 5.52 0.98 20.98
C GLU A 229 6.31 -0.21 20.45
N ALA A 230 5.69 -1.06 19.62
CA ALA A 230 6.37 -2.17 18.96
C ALA A 230 7.54 -1.67 18.10
N LEU A 231 7.33 -0.62 17.30
CA LEU A 231 8.35 -0.03 16.45
C LEU A 231 9.51 0.58 17.26
N ILE A 232 9.23 1.26 18.37
CA ILE A 232 10.26 1.80 19.28
C ILE A 232 11.06 0.65 19.91
N ALA A 233 10.40 -0.45 20.29
CA ALA A 233 11.05 -1.61 20.88
C ALA A 233 11.96 -2.38 19.91
N LEU A 234 11.79 -2.23 18.59
CA LEU A 234 12.67 -2.83 17.58
C LEU A 234 13.99 -2.09 17.37
N LYS A 235 14.07 -0.80 17.77
CA LYS A 235 15.30 0.00 17.65
C LYS A 235 16.33 -0.29 18.75
N LYS A 236 15.91 -0.98 19.81
CA LYS A 236 16.74 -1.35 20.96
C LYS A 236 17.17 -2.81 20.85
#